data_AF-A0A9E0ADP4-F1
#
_entry.id   AF-A0A9E0ADP4-F1
#
_cell.length_a   1.000
_cell.length_b   1.000
_cell.length_c   1.000
_cell.angle_alpha   90.00
_cell.angle_beta   90.00
_cell.angle_gamma   90.00
#
_symmetry.space_group_name_H-M   'P 1'
#
loop_
_entity.id
_entity.type
_entity.pdbx_description
1 polymer ?
#
loop_
_entity_poly.entity_id
_entity_poly.type
_entity_poly.pdbx_seq_one_letter_code
_entity_poly.pdbx_strand_id
1 'polypeptide(L)'
;MFFIYGRKKAKIKSATDYIGTCSSCNSIGLEFDIFRDYFHLFWIPLFPVGDKESKGHCTKCGYPNNFNPRVKHIESITMTPVYLYSGLLMFFTLIGIMVVGNINTQKEKALFIANPKVGDVYQIRKEVGDSTYFHFLRVARIQRDTVVVYPNAFQYFRYVHKLNDQDYFVAQELFYTQKELKELLEKGEIYGVERDYEDADGFNRIKEIDTGSVVLHTTFSSDH
;
A
#
# COMPACT_ATOMS: atom_id res chain seq x y z
N MET A 1 20.44 -24.21 -5.50
CA MET A 1 19.29 -23.79 -4.67
C MET A 1 19.51 -22.34 -4.27
N PHE A 2 18.71 -21.40 -4.76
CA PHE A 2 18.83 -19.99 -4.42
C PHE A 2 18.14 -19.76 -3.07
N PHE A 3 18.93 -19.59 -2.01
CA PHE A 3 18.38 -19.22 -0.71
C PHE A 3 18.00 -17.74 -0.72
N ILE A 4 16.71 -17.50 -0.86
CA ILE A 4 16.13 -16.15 -0.89
C ILE A 4 16.26 -15.48 0.48
N TYR A 5 16.23 -16.25 1.58
CA TYR A 5 16.37 -15.75 2.93
C TYR A 5 17.41 -16.55 3.71
N GLY A 6 18.00 -15.93 4.74
CA GLY A 6 18.99 -16.62 5.57
C GLY A 6 19.82 -15.69 6.44
N ARG A 7 20.82 -16.26 7.11
CA ARG A 7 21.83 -15.54 7.88
C ARG A 7 23.14 -15.49 7.09
N LYS A 8 23.78 -14.32 7.09
CA LYS A 8 25.11 -14.13 6.49
C LYS A 8 26.02 -13.37 7.45
N LYS A 9 27.32 -13.56 7.28
CA LYS A 9 28.39 -12.85 7.98
C LYS A 9 28.88 -11.69 7.14
N ALA A 10 28.92 -10.49 7.71
CA ALA A 10 29.59 -9.33 7.12
C ALA A 10 30.83 -8.99 7.95
N LYS A 11 31.96 -8.73 7.28
CA LYS A 11 33.12 -8.10 7.90
C LYS A 11 32.80 -6.62 8.12
N ILE A 12 32.76 -6.17 9.37
CA ILE A 12 32.35 -4.81 9.73
C ILE A 12 33.53 -3.88 10.01
N LYS A 13 34.66 -4.42 10.47
CA LYS A 13 35.86 -3.65 10.79
C LYS A 13 37.10 -4.54 10.81
N SER A 14 38.24 -3.97 10.46
CA SER A 14 39.57 -4.53 10.77
C SER A 14 40.28 -3.59 11.75
N ALA A 15 40.92 -4.14 12.76
CA ALA A 15 41.66 -3.39 13.76
C ALA A 15 43.00 -4.04 14.06
N THR A 16 44.06 -3.25 14.20
CA THR A 16 45.40 -3.74 14.54
C THR A 16 45.75 -3.37 15.97
N ASP A 17 46.15 -4.35 16.77
CA ASP A 17 46.73 -4.19 18.10
C ASP A 17 48.26 -4.23 18.00
N TYR A 18 48.88 -3.07 18.21
CA TYR A 18 50.33 -2.90 18.18
C TYR A 18 51.03 -3.21 19.51
N ILE A 19 50.29 -3.69 20.52
CA ILE A 19 50.83 -4.00 21.84
C ILE A 19 50.80 -5.52 22.08
N GLY A 20 49.86 -6.24 21.44
CA GLY A 20 49.74 -7.68 21.55
C GLY A 20 50.94 -8.44 20.96
N THR A 21 51.45 -9.41 21.71
CA THR A 21 52.53 -10.32 21.27
C THR A 21 51.94 -11.63 20.74
N CYS A 22 52.49 -12.14 19.63
CA CYS A 22 52.12 -13.44 19.10
C CYS A 22 52.75 -14.58 19.91
N SER A 23 51.94 -15.56 20.33
CA SER A 23 52.39 -16.75 21.07
C SER A 23 53.29 -17.70 20.25
N SER A 24 53.25 -17.62 18.92
CA SER A 24 54.01 -18.52 18.04
C SER A 24 55.37 -17.94 17.64
N CYS A 25 55.44 -16.67 17.23
CA CYS A 25 56.67 -16.06 16.71
C CYS A 25 57.22 -14.91 17.57
N ASN A 26 56.60 -14.61 18.71
CA ASN A 26 56.96 -13.53 19.64
C ASN A 26 57.05 -12.14 19.02
N SER A 27 56.54 -11.94 17.80
CA SER A 27 56.45 -10.60 17.21
C SER A 27 55.31 -9.80 17.82
N ILE A 28 55.50 -8.49 17.85
CA ILE A 28 54.48 -7.52 18.23
C ILE A 28 53.60 -7.25 16.99
N GLY A 29 52.28 -7.21 17.18
CA GLY A 29 51.33 -6.91 16.12
C GLY A 29 50.34 -8.04 15.89
N LEU A 30 49.07 -7.78 16.22
CA LEU A 30 47.94 -8.66 15.95
C LEU A 30 46.89 -7.87 15.16
N GLU A 31 46.32 -8.50 14.13
CA GLU A 31 45.21 -7.94 13.37
C GLU A 31 43.94 -8.71 13.70
N PHE A 32 42.85 -7.98 13.93
CA PHE A 32 41.55 -8.51 14.28
C PHE A 32 40.52 -8.09 13.24
N ASP A 33 39.90 -9.07 12.62
CA ASP A 33 38.73 -8.89 11.77
C ASP A 33 37.47 -9.14 12.57
N ILE A 34 36.59 -8.14 12.61
CA ILE A 34 35.33 -8.17 13.33
C ILE A 34 34.22 -8.43 12.33
N PHE A 35 33.41 -9.43 12.63
CA PHE A 35 32.28 -9.89 11.86
C PHE A 35 30.98 -9.69 12.61
N ARG A 36 29.92 -9.47 11.85
CA ARG A 36 28.56 -9.38 12.36
C ARG A 36 27.64 -10.25 11.52
N ASP A 37 26.85 -11.07 12.20
CA ASP A 37 25.76 -11.79 11.55
C ASP A 37 24.62 -10.83 11.25
N TYR A 38 23.97 -11.02 10.11
CA TYR A 38 22.73 -10.33 9.75
C TYR A 38 21.78 -11.28 9.06
N PHE A 39 20.50 -11.04 9.27
CA PHE A 39 19.44 -11.71 8.54
C PHE A 39 19.18 -10.97 7.24
N HIS A 40 19.02 -11.69 6.13
CA HIS A 40 18.72 -11.11 4.84
C HIS A 40 17.49 -11.76 4.22
N LEU A 41 16.81 -10.99 3.37
CA LEU A 41 15.72 -11.44 2.52
C LEU A 41 15.95 -10.85 1.12
N PHE A 42 15.91 -11.67 0.07
CA PHE A 42 16.30 -11.32 -1.30
C PHE A 42 17.66 -10.61 -1.38
N TRP A 43 18.68 -11.13 -0.68
CA TRP A 43 20.02 -10.52 -0.55
C TRP A 43 20.06 -9.13 0.12
N ILE A 44 18.95 -8.58 0.57
CA ILE A 44 18.88 -7.31 1.29
C ILE A 44 19.04 -7.56 2.79
N PRO A 45 20.03 -6.95 3.47
CA PRO A 45 20.16 -7.01 4.92
C PRO A 45 18.94 -6.40 5.62
N LEU A 46 18.25 -7.19 6.44
CA LEU A 46 17.09 -6.71 7.21
C LEU A 46 17.54 -6.13 8.56
N PHE A 47 18.25 -6.92 9.35
CA PHE A 47 18.77 -6.51 10.66
C PHE A 47 19.96 -7.39 11.09
N PRO A 48 20.89 -6.84 11.88
CA PRO A 48 21.97 -7.61 12.49
C PRO A 48 21.43 -8.56 13.58
N VAL A 49 22.02 -9.74 13.71
CA VAL A 49 21.64 -10.77 14.69
C VAL A 49 22.86 -11.27 15.46
N GLY A 50 22.64 -11.88 16.62
CA GLY A 50 23.69 -12.49 17.44
C GLY A 50 24.68 -11.50 18.05
N ASP A 51 25.82 -12.04 18.50
CA ASP A 51 26.97 -11.27 18.99
C ASP A 51 27.94 -10.94 17.85
N LYS A 52 28.90 -10.05 18.12
CA LYS A 52 30.02 -9.84 17.18
C LYS A 52 31.00 -10.98 17.34
N GLU A 53 31.55 -11.43 16.23
CA GLU A 53 32.63 -12.42 16.24
C GLU A 53 33.91 -11.76 15.78
N SER A 54 35.04 -12.19 16.33
CA SER A 54 36.35 -11.72 15.93
C SER A 54 37.23 -12.88 15.49
N LYS A 55 38.07 -12.64 14.49
CA LYS A 55 39.15 -13.53 14.09
C LYS A 55 40.45 -12.75 14.16
N GLY A 56 41.37 -13.22 14.98
CA GLY A 56 42.68 -12.60 15.16
C GLY A 56 43.76 -13.39 14.45
N HIS A 57 44.69 -12.71 13.78
CA HIS A 57 45.91 -13.32 13.22
C HIS A 57 47.13 -12.44 13.49
N CYS A 58 48.29 -13.07 13.61
CA CYS A 58 49.56 -12.34 13.69
C CYS A 58 49.91 -11.70 12.35
N THR A 59 50.32 -10.43 12.37
CA THR A 59 50.71 -9.69 11.16
C THR A 59 51.99 -10.24 10.51
N LYS A 60 52.87 -10.89 11.28
CA LYS A 60 54.17 -11.38 10.80
C LYS A 60 54.13 -12.83 10.34
N CYS A 61 53.56 -13.74 11.14
CA CYS A 61 53.55 -15.17 10.83
C CYS A 61 52.18 -15.73 10.43
N GLY A 62 51.11 -14.93 10.47
CA GLY A 62 49.75 -15.36 10.11
C GLY A 62 49.09 -16.31 11.12
N TYR A 63 49.75 -16.63 12.24
CA TYR A 63 49.22 -17.58 13.21
C TYR A 63 47.92 -17.06 13.85
N PRO A 64 46.86 -17.89 13.95
CA PRO A 64 45.58 -17.47 14.53
C PRO A 64 45.75 -17.20 16.03
N ASN A 65 45.33 -16.02 16.47
CA ASN A 65 45.37 -15.60 17.87
C ASN A 65 44.02 -15.01 18.28
N ASN A 66 43.08 -15.90 18.63
CA ASN A 66 41.71 -15.52 18.99
C ASN A 66 41.54 -15.22 20.50
N PHE A 67 42.57 -15.45 21.32
CA PHE A 67 42.53 -15.26 22.77
C PHE A 67 43.32 -14.00 23.17
N ASN A 68 42.81 -12.82 22.81
CA ASN A 68 43.31 -11.54 23.33
C ASN A 68 42.17 -10.81 24.06
N PRO A 69 42.31 -10.51 25.38
CA PRO A 69 41.25 -9.87 26.17
C PRO A 69 40.87 -8.48 25.65
N ARG A 70 41.76 -7.80 24.92
CA ARG A 70 41.47 -6.50 24.29
C ARG A 70 40.45 -6.60 23.16
N VAL A 71 40.28 -7.78 22.56
CA VAL A 71 39.36 -7.97 21.43
C VAL A 71 37.92 -7.73 21.84
N LYS A 72 37.52 -8.17 23.04
CA LYS A 72 36.19 -7.87 23.59
C LYS A 72 35.92 -6.37 23.73
N HIS A 73 36.96 -5.60 24.08
CA HIS A 73 36.85 -4.15 24.13
C HIS A 73 36.71 -3.54 22.73
N ILE A 74 37.48 -4.03 21.75
CA ILE A 74 37.37 -3.58 20.36
C ILE A 74 35.98 -3.93 19.77
N GLU A 75 35.44 -5.11 20.08
CA GLU A 75 34.09 -5.53 19.69
C GLU A 75 33.03 -4.59 20.27
N SER A 76 33.12 -4.22 21.55
CA SER A 76 32.11 -3.38 22.20
C SER A 76 32.06 -1.96 21.62
N ILE A 77 33.21 -1.37 21.30
CA ILE A 77 33.29 -0.02 20.70
C ILE A 77 33.01 -0.01 19.19
N THR A 78 33.03 -1.16 18.52
CA THR A 78 32.79 -1.22 17.08
C THR A 78 31.30 -1.08 16.77
N MET A 79 30.91 -0.03 16.06
CA MET A 79 29.51 0.15 15.68
C MET A 79 29.09 -0.82 14.58
N THR A 80 27.84 -1.25 14.62
CA THR A 80 27.24 -2.02 13.53
C THR A 80 26.95 -1.08 12.35
N PRO A 81 27.40 -1.39 11.13
CA PRO A 81 27.16 -0.54 9.97
C PRO A 81 25.67 -0.36 9.65
N VAL A 82 25.27 0.87 9.31
CA VAL A 82 23.85 1.25 9.09
C VAL A 82 23.23 0.50 7.90
N TYR A 83 24.02 0.12 6.90
CA TYR A 83 23.52 -0.62 5.73
C TYR A 83 22.95 -2.00 6.08
N LEU A 84 23.32 -2.58 7.25
CA LEU A 84 22.74 -3.83 7.75
C LEU A 84 21.26 -3.71 8.15
N TYR A 85 20.74 -2.48 8.20
CA TYR A 85 19.33 -2.15 8.48
C TYR A 85 18.57 -1.68 7.23
N SER A 86 19.16 -1.80 6.04
CA SER A 86 18.57 -1.30 4.78
C SER A 86 17.17 -1.84 4.50
N GLY A 87 16.91 -3.10 4.81
CA GLY A 87 15.60 -3.72 4.63
C GLY A 87 14.52 -3.19 5.58
N LEU A 88 14.88 -2.85 6.83
CA LEU A 88 13.94 -2.19 7.73
C LEU A 88 13.61 -0.78 7.24
N LEU A 89 14.61 -0.03 6.78
CA LEU A 89 14.38 1.28 6.19
C LEU A 89 13.41 1.18 5.01
N MET A 90 13.66 0.26 4.07
CA MET A 90 12.80 0.01 2.92
C MET A 90 11.37 -0.36 3.35
N PHE A 91 11.22 -1.22 4.36
CA PHE A 91 9.92 -1.62 4.90
C PHE A 91 9.14 -0.44 5.47
N PHE A 92 9.77 0.40 6.30
CA PHE A 92 9.12 1.59 6.85
C PHE A 92 8.79 2.63 5.77
N THR A 93 9.64 2.79 4.76
CA THR A 93 9.34 3.66 3.61
C THR A 93 8.12 3.18 2.84
N LEU A 94 8.00 1.87 2.59
CA LEU A 94 6.83 1.29 1.90
C LEU A 94 5.53 1.52 2.68
N ILE A 95 5.56 1.28 4.00
CA ILE A 95 4.43 1.56 4.89
C ILE A 95 4.09 3.06 4.83
N GLY A 96 5.09 3.93 4.90
CA GLY A 96 4.90 5.38 4.82
C GLY A 96 4.19 5.81 3.53
N ILE A 97 4.60 5.28 2.38
CA ILE A 97 3.95 5.54 1.09
C ILE A 97 2.50 5.07 1.11
N MET A 98 2.23 3.86 1.61
CA MET A 98 0.87 3.31 1.70
C MET A 98 -0.04 4.18 2.58
N VAL A 99 0.45 4.63 3.75
CA VAL A 99 -0.31 5.49 4.67
C VAL A 99 -0.58 6.85 4.04
N VAL A 100 0.43 7.50 3.46
CA VAL A 100 0.27 8.80 2.80
C VAL A 100 -0.69 8.69 1.60
N GLY A 101 -0.57 7.63 0.80
CA GLY A 101 -1.49 7.33 -0.29
C GLY A 101 -2.93 7.24 0.19
N ASN A 102 -3.20 6.45 1.24
CA ASN A 102 -4.54 6.34 1.82
C ASN A 102 -5.08 7.68 2.33
N ILE A 103 -4.27 8.45 3.07
CA ILE A 103 -4.67 9.78 3.55
C ILE A 103 -5.04 10.70 2.39
N ASN A 104 -4.27 10.71 1.31
CA ASN A 104 -4.55 11.55 0.15
C ASN A 104 -5.84 11.12 -0.55
N THR A 105 -6.05 9.82 -0.77
CA THR A 105 -7.31 9.32 -1.35
C THR A 105 -8.52 9.69 -0.48
N GLN A 106 -8.43 9.63 0.85
CA GLN A 106 -9.53 10.04 1.73
C GLN A 106 -9.81 11.54 1.64
N LYS A 107 -8.77 12.38 1.58
CA LYS A 107 -8.90 13.82 1.39
C LYS A 107 -9.55 14.17 0.06
N GLU A 108 -9.15 13.50 -1.02
CA GLU A 108 -9.73 13.68 -2.35
C GLU A 108 -11.23 13.32 -2.37
N LYS A 109 -11.61 12.16 -1.82
CA LYS A 109 -13.02 11.76 -1.69
C LYS A 109 -13.84 12.81 -0.95
N ALA A 110 -13.34 13.26 0.21
CA ALA A 110 -14.03 14.28 1.01
C ALA A 110 -14.15 15.62 0.26
N LEU A 111 -13.12 16.01 -0.51
CA LEU A 111 -13.12 17.23 -1.32
C LEU A 111 -14.12 17.14 -2.48
N PHE A 112 -14.20 15.99 -3.14
CA PHE A 112 -15.13 15.76 -4.26
C PHE A 112 -16.58 15.70 -3.80
N ILE A 113 -16.85 15.16 -2.60
CA ILE A 113 -18.19 15.16 -2.01
C ILE A 113 -18.59 16.53 -1.48
N ALA A 114 -17.64 17.30 -0.94
CA ALA A 114 -17.89 18.67 -0.52
C ALA A 114 -18.13 19.62 -1.70
N ASN A 115 -17.54 19.33 -2.86
CA ASN A 115 -17.66 20.13 -4.08
C ASN A 115 -18.00 19.21 -5.27
N PRO A 116 -19.25 18.70 -5.34
CA PRO A 116 -19.66 17.82 -6.42
C PRO A 116 -19.58 18.55 -7.77
N LYS A 117 -19.26 17.82 -8.83
CA LYS A 117 -19.26 18.31 -10.22
C LYS A 117 -20.05 17.36 -11.11
N VAL A 118 -20.64 17.93 -12.16
CA VAL A 118 -21.29 17.12 -13.20
C VAL A 118 -20.28 16.17 -13.81
N GLY A 119 -20.66 14.90 -13.91
CA GLY A 119 -19.78 13.84 -14.38
C GLY A 119 -19.12 13.03 -13.27
N ASP A 120 -19.03 13.52 -12.02
CA ASP A 120 -18.46 12.72 -10.92
C ASP A 120 -19.18 11.36 -10.79
N VAL A 121 -18.43 10.30 -10.52
CA VAL A 121 -18.99 8.96 -10.30
C VAL A 121 -18.72 8.52 -8.87
N TYR A 122 -19.79 8.32 -8.10
CA TYR A 122 -19.74 7.79 -6.75
C TYR A 122 -19.85 6.28 -6.80
N GLN A 123 -18.88 5.61 -6.19
CA GLN A 123 -18.92 4.18 -5.98
C GLN A 123 -19.53 3.87 -4.63
N ILE A 124 -20.70 3.26 -4.64
CA ILE A 124 -21.46 2.94 -3.45
C ILE A 124 -21.24 1.47 -3.07
N ARG A 125 -20.90 1.24 -1.81
CA ARG A 125 -20.82 -0.06 -1.14
C ARG A 125 -22.05 -0.24 -0.26
N LYS A 126 -22.78 -1.33 -0.46
CA LYS A 126 -23.95 -1.68 0.34
C LYS A 126 -23.82 -3.09 0.89
N GLU A 127 -24.06 -3.23 2.18
CA GLU A 127 -24.12 -4.53 2.85
C GLU A 127 -25.58 -4.97 2.93
N VAL A 128 -25.89 -6.18 2.45
CA VAL A 128 -27.24 -6.77 2.50
C VAL A 128 -27.10 -8.21 3.00
N GLY A 129 -27.45 -8.44 4.26
CA GLY A 129 -27.18 -9.71 4.94
C GLY A 129 -25.68 -10.00 4.99
N ASP A 130 -25.29 -11.21 4.61
CA ASP A 130 -23.88 -11.64 4.55
C ASP A 130 -23.16 -11.25 3.25
N SER A 131 -23.80 -10.48 2.37
CA SER A 131 -23.28 -10.12 1.05
C SER A 131 -23.00 -8.63 0.92
N THR A 132 -21.87 -8.27 0.30
CA THR A 132 -21.51 -6.89 -0.05
C THR A 132 -21.71 -6.68 -1.55
N TYR A 133 -22.40 -5.58 -1.90
CA TYR A 133 -22.68 -5.18 -3.27
C TYR A 133 -22.07 -3.81 -3.54
N PHE A 134 -21.56 -3.63 -4.75
CA PHE A 134 -21.03 -2.38 -5.26
C PHE A 134 -21.86 -1.93 -6.45
N HIS A 135 -22.15 -0.65 -6.51
CA HIS A 135 -22.84 -0.02 -7.64
C HIS A 135 -22.32 1.41 -7.79
N PHE A 136 -22.70 2.07 -8.88
CA PHE A 136 -22.20 3.40 -9.23
C PHE A 136 -23.35 4.38 -9.38
N LEU A 137 -23.12 5.62 -8.96
CA LEU A 137 -24.02 6.75 -9.19
C LEU A 137 -23.23 7.85 -9.91
N ARG A 138 -23.70 8.29 -11.07
CA ARG A 138 -23.07 9.37 -11.82
C ARG A 138 -23.82 10.68 -11.63
N VAL A 139 -23.12 11.76 -11.29
CA VAL A 139 -23.71 13.09 -11.17
C VAL A 139 -24.14 13.61 -12.54
N ALA A 140 -25.45 13.80 -12.70
CA ALA A 140 -26.07 14.31 -13.92
C ALA A 140 -26.15 15.84 -13.91
N ARG A 141 -26.62 16.42 -12.81
CA ARG A 141 -26.77 17.88 -12.64
C ARG A 141 -26.78 18.26 -11.16
N ILE A 142 -26.44 19.52 -10.87
CA ILE A 142 -26.41 20.06 -9.51
C ILE A 142 -27.32 21.28 -9.46
N GLN A 143 -28.28 21.28 -8.54
CA GLN A 143 -29.28 22.32 -8.33
C GLN A 143 -29.18 22.82 -6.89
N ARG A 144 -28.40 23.88 -6.67
CA ARG A 144 -28.12 24.45 -5.33
C ARG A 144 -27.52 23.39 -4.39
N ASP A 145 -28.32 22.86 -3.46
CA ASP A 145 -27.92 21.84 -2.49
C ASP A 145 -28.27 20.41 -2.94
N THR A 146 -29.04 20.27 -4.02
CA THR A 146 -29.46 18.97 -4.54
C THR A 146 -28.55 18.53 -5.68
N VAL A 147 -27.96 17.35 -5.53
CA VAL A 147 -27.19 16.62 -6.55
C VAL A 147 -28.11 15.57 -7.16
N VAL A 148 -28.36 15.70 -8.46
CA VAL A 148 -29.13 14.73 -9.24
C VAL A 148 -28.16 13.73 -9.84
N VAL A 149 -28.41 12.44 -9.62
CA VAL A 149 -27.54 11.34 -10.05
C VAL A 149 -28.30 10.31 -10.88
N TYR A 150 -27.56 9.62 -11.73
CA TYR A 150 -28.02 8.47 -12.52
C TYR A 150 -27.45 7.18 -11.93
N PRO A 151 -28.28 6.20 -11.54
CA PRO A 151 -27.81 4.91 -11.10
C PRO A 151 -27.29 4.08 -12.26
N ASN A 152 -26.29 3.23 -12.02
CA ASN A 152 -25.88 2.24 -13.01
C ASN A 152 -26.90 1.08 -13.09
N ALA A 153 -26.95 0.44 -14.26
CA ALA A 153 -27.91 -0.62 -14.53
C ALA A 153 -27.58 -1.94 -13.82
N PHE A 154 -26.31 -2.15 -13.44
CA PHE A 154 -25.84 -3.40 -12.84
C PHE A 154 -25.41 -3.22 -11.38
N GLN A 155 -25.30 -4.33 -10.66
CA GLN A 155 -24.67 -4.37 -9.35
C GLN A 155 -23.56 -5.42 -9.37
N TYR A 156 -22.50 -5.18 -8.60
CA TYR A 156 -21.30 -5.99 -8.58
C TYR A 156 -21.14 -6.65 -7.20
N PHE A 157 -20.96 -7.97 -7.18
CA PHE A 157 -20.67 -8.72 -5.95
C PHE A 157 -19.24 -8.54 -5.43
N ARG A 158 -18.40 -7.84 -6.19
CA ARG A 158 -17.00 -7.57 -5.86
C ARG A 158 -16.67 -6.14 -6.23
N TYR A 159 -15.60 -5.62 -5.62
CA TYR A 159 -15.05 -4.33 -6.00
C TYR A 159 -14.64 -4.33 -7.48
N VAL A 160 -15.07 -3.30 -8.20
CA VAL A 160 -14.69 -3.03 -9.59
C VAL A 160 -14.29 -1.56 -9.72
N HIS A 161 -13.22 -1.27 -10.45
CA HIS A 161 -12.70 0.09 -10.63
C HIS A 161 -13.31 0.79 -11.85
N LYS A 162 -13.96 0.04 -12.75
CA LYS A 162 -14.60 0.56 -13.95
C LYS A 162 -15.90 -0.20 -14.24
N LEU A 163 -16.73 0.37 -15.10
CA LEU A 163 -17.94 -0.30 -15.58
C LEU A 163 -17.57 -1.44 -16.54
N ASN A 164 -18.32 -2.55 -16.47
CA ASN A 164 -18.20 -3.64 -17.44
C ASN A 164 -18.61 -3.18 -18.85
N ASP A 165 -18.17 -3.86 -19.91
CA ASP A 165 -18.38 -3.46 -21.30
C ASP A 165 -19.87 -3.37 -21.70
N GLN A 166 -20.75 -4.06 -20.98
CA GLN A 166 -22.21 -4.04 -21.19
C GLN A 166 -22.98 -3.16 -20.18
N ASP A 167 -22.30 -2.60 -19.17
CA ASP A 167 -22.93 -1.74 -18.14
C ASP A 167 -23.00 -0.29 -18.63
N TYR A 168 -23.94 0.45 -18.08
CA TYR A 168 -24.26 1.83 -18.41
C TYR A 168 -25.05 2.48 -17.27
N PHE A 169 -25.05 3.80 -17.23
CA PHE A 169 -25.94 4.58 -16.37
C PHE A 169 -27.33 4.67 -17.01
N VAL A 170 -28.37 4.44 -16.20
CA VAL A 170 -29.76 4.66 -16.62
C VAL A 170 -30.08 6.11 -16.33
N ALA A 171 -30.67 6.84 -17.28
CA ALA A 171 -31.10 8.24 -17.11
C ALA A 171 -32.31 8.39 -16.15
N GLN A 172 -32.32 7.62 -15.06
CA GLN A 172 -33.26 7.72 -13.97
C GLN A 172 -32.75 8.75 -12.96
N GLU A 173 -33.46 9.85 -12.78
CA GLU A 173 -33.06 10.87 -11.81
C GLU A 173 -33.31 10.40 -10.38
N LEU A 174 -32.22 10.25 -9.62
CA LEU A 174 -32.24 10.14 -8.16
C LEU A 174 -31.71 11.43 -7.56
N PHE A 175 -32.29 11.83 -6.43
CA PHE A 175 -31.99 13.10 -5.78
C PHE A 175 -31.30 12.86 -4.44
N TYR A 176 -30.16 13.49 -4.26
CA TYR A 176 -29.42 13.52 -2.99
C TYR A 176 -29.10 14.96 -2.63
N THR A 177 -29.17 15.31 -1.35
CA THR A 177 -28.62 16.56 -0.83
C THR A 177 -27.12 16.42 -0.60
N GLN A 178 -26.37 17.53 -0.60
CA GLN A 178 -24.95 17.48 -0.23
C GLN A 178 -24.74 16.94 1.18
N LYS A 179 -25.71 17.18 2.08
CA LYS A 179 -25.71 16.63 3.43
C LYS A 179 -25.82 15.09 3.40
N GLU A 180 -26.76 14.54 2.64
CA GLU A 180 -26.91 13.09 2.50
C GLU A 180 -25.66 12.44 1.91
N LEU A 181 -25.02 13.05 0.91
CA LEU A 181 -23.76 12.54 0.36
C LEU A 181 -22.63 12.50 1.41
N LYS A 182 -22.56 13.52 2.28
CA LYS A 182 -21.60 13.52 3.41
C LYS A 182 -21.93 12.43 4.42
N GLU A 183 -23.21 12.24 4.75
CA GLU A 183 -23.62 11.16 5.65
C GLU A 183 -23.30 9.77 5.08
N LEU A 184 -23.47 9.56 3.76
CA LEU A 184 -23.08 8.32 3.11
C LEU A 184 -21.56 8.09 3.13
N LEU A 185 -20.76 9.15 3.04
CA LEU A 185 -19.30 9.06 3.21
C LEU A 185 -18.92 8.67 4.64
N GLU A 186 -19.53 9.34 5.63
CA GLU A 186 -19.26 9.09 7.06
C GLU A 186 -19.68 7.68 7.48
N LYS A 187 -20.75 7.14 6.90
CA LYS A 187 -21.19 5.75 7.08
C LYS A 187 -20.28 4.73 6.36
N GLY A 188 -19.38 5.19 5.49
CA GLY A 188 -18.54 4.32 4.67
C GLY A 188 -19.29 3.64 3.51
N GLU A 189 -20.46 4.16 3.13
CA GLU A 189 -21.21 3.68 1.96
C GLU A 189 -20.61 4.24 0.67
N ILE A 190 -20.12 5.49 0.64
CA ILE A 190 -19.33 5.98 -0.49
C ILE A 190 -17.91 5.45 -0.34
N TYR A 191 -17.59 4.41 -1.11
CA TYR A 191 -16.29 3.78 -1.11
C TYR A 191 -15.26 4.58 -1.90
N GLY A 192 -15.67 5.23 -3.00
CA GLY A 192 -14.79 5.96 -3.90
C GLY A 192 -15.55 7.02 -4.69
N VAL A 193 -14.80 8.00 -5.20
CA VAL A 193 -15.33 9.05 -6.08
C VAL A 193 -14.34 9.22 -7.22
N GLU A 194 -14.80 8.96 -8.43
CA GLU A 194 -14.02 9.12 -9.65
C GLU A 194 -14.40 10.43 -10.33
N ARG A 195 -13.39 11.20 -10.72
CA ARG A 195 -13.49 12.46 -11.45
C ARG A 195 -12.37 12.48 -12.50
N ASP A 196 -12.66 13.06 -13.67
CA ASP A 196 -11.71 13.15 -14.78
C ASP A 196 -11.23 11.77 -15.27
N TYR A 197 -12.15 10.79 -15.29
CA TYR A 197 -11.91 9.42 -15.77
C TYR A 197 -11.76 9.33 -17.29
N GLU A 198 -11.21 8.21 -17.75
CA GLU A 198 -11.00 7.96 -19.18
C GLU A 198 -12.22 7.28 -19.82
N ASP A 199 -12.36 7.40 -21.14
CA ASP A 199 -13.43 6.70 -21.88
C ASP A 199 -13.39 5.18 -21.69
N ALA A 200 -12.19 4.62 -21.47
CA ALA A 200 -11.96 3.20 -21.22
C ALA A 200 -12.57 2.70 -19.90
N ASP A 201 -12.91 3.60 -18.97
CA ASP A 201 -13.59 3.27 -17.72
C ASP A 201 -15.10 3.07 -17.93
N GLY A 202 -15.61 3.53 -19.07
CA GLY A 202 -16.99 3.33 -19.50
C GLY A 202 -18.01 4.19 -18.75
N PHE A 203 -17.56 5.10 -17.89
CA PHE A 203 -18.40 5.98 -17.08
C PHE A 203 -19.18 7.04 -17.89
N ASN A 204 -18.83 7.22 -19.17
CA ASN A 204 -19.55 8.10 -20.09
C ASN A 204 -20.80 7.46 -20.74
N ARG A 205 -21.06 6.16 -20.51
CA ARG A 205 -22.18 5.44 -21.14
C ARG A 205 -23.48 5.68 -20.37
N ILE A 206 -24.42 6.39 -20.98
CA ILE A 206 -25.75 6.68 -20.44
C ILE A 206 -26.82 6.17 -21.42
N LYS A 207 -27.87 5.54 -20.91
CA LYS A 207 -29.05 5.16 -21.70
C LYS A 207 -30.30 5.82 -21.15
N GLU A 208 -31.05 6.46 -22.04
CA GLU A 208 -32.36 7.04 -21.76
C GLU A 208 -33.38 5.94 -21.41
N ILE A 209 -34.33 6.27 -20.54
CA ILE A 209 -35.47 5.39 -20.25
C ILE A 209 -36.48 5.58 -21.39
N ASP A 210 -36.70 4.54 -22.18
CA ASP A 210 -37.75 4.54 -23.19
C ASP A 210 -39.12 4.56 -22.49
N THR A 211 -39.77 5.72 -22.50
CA THR A 211 -41.12 5.92 -21.94
C THR A 211 -42.23 5.55 -22.94
N GLY A 212 -41.88 4.97 -24.10
CA GLY A 212 -42.78 4.77 -25.24
C GLY A 212 -43.66 3.51 -25.27
N SER A 213 -43.59 2.59 -24.29
CA SER A 213 -44.31 1.29 -24.39
C SER A 213 -45.47 1.07 -23.42
N VAL A 214 -45.97 2.09 -22.73
CA VAL A 214 -47.22 1.99 -21.95
C VAL A 214 -48.35 2.69 -22.71
N VAL A 215 -48.74 2.14 -23.86
CA VAL A 215 -50.08 2.39 -24.40
C VAL A 215 -51.02 1.48 -23.63
N LEU A 216 -51.59 2.00 -22.54
CA LEU A 216 -52.77 1.40 -21.92
C LEU A 216 -53.88 1.41 -22.96
N HIS A 217 -54.16 0.24 -23.56
CA HIS A 217 -55.42 0.01 -24.26
C HIS A 217 -56.56 0.11 -23.24
N THR A 218 -57.05 1.32 -23.00
CA THR A 218 -58.37 1.53 -22.43
C THR A 218 -59.40 1.21 -23.51
N THR A 219 -59.75 -0.08 -23.67
CA THR A 219 -61.01 -0.44 -24.31
C THR A 219 -62.11 -0.21 -23.28
N PHE A 220 -62.71 0.97 -23.33
CA PHE A 220 -63.99 1.27 -22.73
C PHE A 220 -65.05 0.51 -23.55
N SER A 221 -65.49 -0.64 -23.06
CA SER A 221 -66.64 -1.36 -23.61
C SER A 221 -67.90 -0.74 -23.01
N SER A 222 -68.44 0.27 -23.69
CA SER A 222 -69.86 0.59 -23.61
C SER A 222 -70.56 -0.30 -24.62
N ASP A 223 -71.39 -1.25 -24.19
CA ASP A 223 -72.53 -1.74 -24.97
C ASP A 223 -73.53 -2.49 -24.06
N HIS A 224 -74.74 -1.92 -24.06
CA HIS A 224 -76.07 -2.46 -23.78
C HIS A 224 -76.47 -3.00 -22.40
#